data_AF-A0A3M6V1K6-F1
#
_entry.id   AF-A0A3M6V1K6-F1
#
_cell.length_a   1.000
_cell.length_b   1.000
_cell.length_c   1.000
_cell.angle_alpha   90.00
_cell.angle_beta   90.00
_cell.angle_gamma   90.00
#
_symmetry.space_group_name_H-M   'P 1'
#
loop_
_entity.id
_entity.type
_entity.pdbx_description
1 polymer ?
#
loop_
_entity_poly.entity_id
_entity_poly.type
_entity_poly.pdbx_seq_one_letter_code
_entity_poly.pdbx_strand_id
1 'polypeptide(L)'
;MTDSYNQEIAGKETDSTTTWILLQIADSAFPTGGFSHSFGFESATKHGFVTEYSAFKAFLFSCLQNTASFSLSFVNESHKNCHDVERIKELDGMVQAYLSNHVANRASIRQGNSLLDTACKTFGKQEMKNLQAQSLQFEMQKTAEEIRKKFEMTTVEEATTTAPVADFLQGAHDNLFSKLFYS
;
A
#
# COMPACT_ATOMS: atom_id res chain seq x y z
N MET A 1 18.11 29.25 31.07
CA MET A 1 17.37 28.05 31.56
C MET A 1 16.03 27.87 30.84
N THR A 2 15.67 28.75 29.91
CA THR A 2 14.40 28.73 29.13
C THR A 2 14.53 28.09 27.74
N ASP A 3 15.73 27.92 27.18
CA ASP A 3 15.91 27.38 25.81
C ASP A 3 15.80 25.86 25.70
N SER A 4 16.21 25.11 26.72
CA SER A 4 16.14 23.64 26.72
C SER A 4 14.71 23.10 26.84
N TYR A 5 13.83 23.85 27.52
CA TYR A 5 12.41 23.47 27.69
C TYR A 5 11.61 23.73 26.41
N ASN A 6 11.93 24.79 25.66
CA ASN A 6 11.29 25.10 24.38
C ASN A 6 11.72 24.15 23.25
N GLN A 7 12.95 23.62 23.28
CA GLN A 7 13.40 22.57 22.34
C GLN A 7 12.70 21.22 22.56
N GLU A 8 12.44 20.82 23.81
CA GLU A 8 11.69 19.60 24.12
C GLU A 8 10.22 19.67 23.65
N ILE A 9 9.58 20.84 23.78
CA ILE A 9 8.19 21.05 23.35
C ILE A 9 8.09 21.05 21.82
N ALA A 10 9.02 21.72 21.12
CA ALA A 10 9.05 21.74 19.66
C ALA A 10 9.29 20.34 19.05
N GLY A 11 10.14 19.51 19.68
CA GLY A 11 10.38 18.12 19.27
C GLY A 11 9.17 17.19 19.49
N LYS A 12 8.38 17.42 20.56
CA LYS A 12 7.13 16.68 20.83
C LYS A 12 5.99 17.06 19.88
N GLU A 13 5.87 18.34 19.52
CA GLU A 13 4.85 18.81 18.57
C GLU A 13 5.12 18.32 17.14
N THR A 14 6.38 18.26 16.72
CA THR A 14 6.75 17.70 15.40
C THR A 14 6.51 16.20 15.33
N ASP A 15 6.81 15.45 16.40
CA ASP A 15 6.52 14.01 16.51
C ASP A 15 5.02 13.71 16.50
N SER A 16 4.22 14.49 17.25
CA SER A 16 2.77 14.35 17.25
C SER A 16 2.16 14.69 15.89
N THR A 17 2.57 15.79 15.25
CA THR A 17 2.09 16.20 13.93
C THR A 17 2.45 15.17 12.86
N THR A 18 3.67 14.63 12.91
CA THR A 18 4.11 13.55 12.00
C THR A 18 3.27 12.30 12.19
N THR A 19 2.99 11.93 13.45
CA THR A 19 2.11 10.80 13.77
C THR A 19 0.69 11.00 13.21
N TRP A 20 0.12 12.20 13.35
CA TRP A 20 -1.20 12.51 12.79
C TRP A 20 -1.23 12.44 11.26
N ILE A 21 -0.20 12.93 10.59
CA ILE A 21 -0.07 12.82 9.12
C ILE A 21 0.01 11.36 8.70
N LEU A 22 0.81 10.55 9.40
CA LEU A 22 0.90 9.11 9.11
C LEU A 22 -0.45 8.41 9.30
N LEU A 23 -1.17 8.72 10.38
CA LEU A 23 -2.51 8.18 10.63
C LEU A 23 -3.52 8.62 9.56
N GLN A 24 -3.40 9.85 9.05
CA GLN A 24 -4.29 10.36 8.01
C GLN A 24 -4.03 9.71 6.65
N ILE A 25 -2.76 9.55 6.26
CA ILE A 25 -2.39 8.85 5.01
C ILE A 25 -2.79 7.36 5.11
N ALA A 26 -2.66 6.75 6.29
CA ALA A 26 -3.05 5.37 6.54
C ALA A 26 -4.57 5.20 6.71
N ASP A 27 -5.36 6.27 6.79
CA ASP A 27 -6.80 6.18 6.90
C ASP A 27 -7.38 5.59 5.61
N SER A 28 -8.20 4.56 5.76
CA SER A 28 -8.95 3.97 4.65
C SER A 28 -9.76 5.01 3.87
N ALA A 29 -10.29 6.04 4.54
CA ALA A 29 -11.06 7.11 3.90
C ALA A 29 -10.21 8.08 3.07
N PHE A 30 -8.87 7.97 3.10
CA PHE A 30 -7.99 8.82 2.33
C PHE A 30 -8.24 8.59 0.82
N PRO A 31 -8.60 9.61 0.02
CA PRO A 31 -9.21 9.44 -1.30
C PRO A 31 -8.20 9.10 -2.41
N THR A 32 -7.52 7.96 -2.26
CA THR A 32 -6.68 7.32 -3.29
C THR A 32 -7.48 6.49 -4.28
N GLY A 33 -8.78 6.30 -4.03
CA GLY A 33 -9.63 5.40 -4.81
C GLY A 33 -9.47 3.92 -4.44
N GLY A 34 -8.69 3.58 -3.40
CA GLY A 34 -8.39 2.19 -3.01
C GLY A 34 -9.61 1.27 -2.83
N PHE A 35 -10.74 1.79 -2.33
CA PHE A 35 -11.98 1.02 -2.18
C PHE A 35 -12.58 0.48 -3.49
N SER A 36 -12.22 1.08 -4.62
CA SER A 36 -12.68 0.68 -5.95
C SER A 36 -11.90 -0.51 -6.51
N HIS A 37 -10.85 -0.97 -5.83
CA HIS A 37 -9.93 -2.00 -6.27
C HIS A 37 -9.92 -3.19 -5.31
N SER A 38 -10.05 -4.41 -5.83
CA SER A 38 -10.04 -5.63 -5.01
C SER A 38 -8.69 -6.35 -5.01
N PHE A 39 -7.68 -5.85 -5.72
CA PHE A 39 -6.36 -6.50 -5.84
C PHE A 39 -6.44 -7.98 -6.27
N GLY A 40 -7.34 -8.30 -7.21
CA GLY A 40 -7.59 -9.67 -7.68
C GLY A 40 -8.49 -10.53 -6.79
N PHE A 41 -8.91 -10.06 -5.60
CA PHE A 41 -9.79 -10.81 -4.70
C PHE A 41 -11.14 -11.17 -5.33
N GLU A 42 -11.82 -10.23 -6.00
CA GLU A 42 -13.10 -10.53 -6.66
C GLU A 42 -12.94 -11.64 -7.70
N SER A 43 -11.87 -11.58 -8.49
CA SER A 43 -11.54 -12.62 -9.47
C SER A 43 -11.25 -13.95 -8.78
N ALA A 44 -10.47 -13.94 -7.70
CA ALA A 44 -10.17 -15.13 -6.91
C ALA A 44 -11.44 -15.81 -6.38
N THR A 45 -12.39 -15.04 -5.84
CA THR A 45 -13.67 -15.58 -5.36
C THR A 45 -14.54 -16.09 -6.52
N LYS A 46 -14.68 -15.33 -7.60
CA LYS A 46 -15.53 -15.72 -8.76
C LYS A 46 -15.04 -16.98 -9.46
N HIS A 47 -13.72 -17.19 -9.51
CA HIS A 47 -13.13 -18.40 -10.06
C HIS A 47 -13.00 -19.55 -9.05
N GLY A 48 -13.49 -19.38 -7.81
CA GLY A 48 -13.54 -20.44 -6.80
C GLY A 48 -12.24 -20.68 -6.03
N PHE A 49 -11.25 -19.78 -6.13
CA PHE A 49 -10.00 -19.88 -5.37
C PHE A 49 -10.16 -19.43 -3.91
N VAL A 50 -11.12 -18.55 -3.62
CA VAL A 50 -11.41 -18.10 -2.26
C VAL A 50 -12.88 -18.31 -1.96
N THR A 51 -13.17 -19.45 -1.33
CA THR A 51 -14.54 -19.90 -1.00
C THR A 51 -14.80 -20.00 0.50
N GLU A 52 -13.75 -19.98 1.32
CA GLU A 52 -13.81 -20.15 2.76
C GLU A 52 -12.84 -19.22 3.50
N TYR A 53 -13.03 -19.06 4.81
CA TYR A 53 -12.22 -18.17 5.64
C TYR A 53 -10.73 -18.53 5.64
N SER A 54 -10.39 -19.82 5.59
CA SER A 54 -9.00 -20.27 5.55
C SER A 54 -8.30 -19.83 4.26
N ALA A 55 -8.95 -20.01 3.12
CA ALA A 55 -8.50 -19.55 1.81
C ALA A 55 -8.41 -18.02 1.73
N PHE A 56 -9.35 -17.31 2.34
CA PHE A 56 -9.31 -15.85 2.47
C PHE A 56 -8.08 -15.37 3.24
N LYS A 57 -7.79 -15.99 4.40
CA LYS A 57 -6.56 -15.67 5.15
C LYS A 57 -5.30 -15.94 4.35
N ALA A 58 -5.24 -17.07 3.63
CA ALA A 58 -4.09 -17.39 2.77
C ALA A 58 -3.91 -16.37 1.64
N PHE A 59 -5.01 -15.91 1.04
CA PHE A 59 -4.99 -14.86 0.03
C PHE A 59 -4.45 -13.54 0.62
N LEU A 60 -4.94 -13.12 1.79
CA LEU A 60 -4.45 -11.93 2.48
C LEU A 60 -2.96 -12.00 2.82
N PHE A 61 -2.48 -13.15 3.33
CA PHE A 61 -1.04 -13.33 3.58
C PHE A 61 -0.22 -13.23 2.30
N SER A 62 -0.74 -13.76 1.19
CA SER A 62 -0.09 -13.65 -0.11
C SER A 62 0.00 -12.19 -0.57
N CYS A 63 -1.06 -11.40 -0.39
CA CYS A 63 -1.05 -9.95 -0.67
C CYS A 63 -0.03 -9.21 0.20
N LEU A 64 0.01 -9.47 1.51
CA LEU A 64 0.98 -8.85 2.42
C LEU A 64 2.42 -9.19 2.06
N GLN A 65 2.69 -10.47 1.81
CA GLN A 65 4.03 -10.91 1.44
C GLN A 65 4.44 -10.30 0.11
N ASN A 66 3.55 -10.28 -0.89
CA ASN A 66 3.84 -9.66 -2.18
C ASN A 66 4.12 -8.16 -2.06
N THR A 67 3.33 -7.44 -1.23
CA THR A 67 3.54 -6.01 -0.97
C THR A 67 4.90 -5.74 -0.32
N ALA A 68 5.31 -6.58 0.62
CA ALA A 68 6.59 -6.43 1.30
C ALA A 68 7.79 -6.83 0.43
N SER A 69 7.66 -7.89 -0.37
CA SER A 69 8.75 -8.35 -1.24
C SER A 69 8.95 -7.49 -2.48
N PHE A 70 7.92 -6.76 -2.90
CA PHE A 70 7.96 -5.90 -4.08
C PHE A 70 7.91 -4.43 -3.71
N SER A 71 6.75 -3.91 -3.28
CA SER A 71 6.53 -2.47 -3.13
C SER A 71 7.38 -1.81 -2.04
N LEU A 72 7.68 -2.54 -0.95
CA LEU A 72 8.40 -1.96 0.20
C LEU A 72 9.81 -1.49 -0.16
N SER A 73 10.55 -2.22 -1.00
CA SER A 73 11.92 -1.82 -1.39
C SER A 73 11.89 -0.52 -2.19
N PHE A 74 10.94 -0.36 -3.11
CA PHE A 74 10.74 0.88 -3.87
C PHE A 74 10.30 2.04 -2.99
N VAL A 75 9.40 1.81 -2.01
CA VAL A 75 9.00 2.85 -1.04
C VAL A 75 10.20 3.30 -0.20
N ASN A 76 10.99 2.36 0.32
CA ASN A 76 12.18 2.66 1.12
C ASN A 76 13.21 3.44 0.29
N GLU A 77 13.48 3.02 -0.93
CA GLU A 77 14.47 3.66 -1.79
C GLU A 77 13.99 5.05 -2.26
N SER A 78 12.70 5.20 -2.55
CA SER A 78 12.10 6.49 -2.88
C SER A 78 12.14 7.44 -1.68
N HIS A 79 11.88 6.93 -0.46
CA HIS A 79 11.95 7.75 0.76
C HIS A 79 13.37 8.25 1.01
N LYS A 80 14.39 7.40 0.88
CA LYS A 80 15.81 7.79 1.03
C LYS A 80 16.22 8.87 0.01
N ASN A 81 15.69 8.79 -1.20
CA ASN A 81 16.02 9.69 -2.31
C ASN A 81 14.92 10.72 -2.58
N CYS A 82 14.09 11.06 -1.59
CA CYS A 82 12.89 11.88 -1.78
C CYS A 82 13.15 13.31 -2.30
N HIS A 83 14.38 13.80 -2.18
CA HIS A 83 14.82 15.09 -2.70
C HIS A 83 15.40 15.03 -4.12
N ASP A 84 15.66 13.83 -4.65
CA ASP A 84 16.19 13.62 -5.99
C ASP A 84 15.08 13.20 -6.95
N VAL A 85 14.50 14.20 -7.62
CA VAL A 85 13.37 14.00 -8.54
C VAL A 85 13.73 13.08 -9.72
N GLU A 86 14.97 13.12 -10.20
CA GLU A 86 15.37 12.26 -11.32
C GLU A 86 15.46 10.81 -10.87
N ARG A 87 16.02 10.55 -9.68
CA ARG A 87 16.01 9.20 -9.10
C ARG A 87 14.60 8.68 -8.85
N ILE A 88 13.68 9.52 -8.39
CA ILE A 88 12.28 9.14 -8.20
C ILE A 88 11.62 8.73 -9.54
N LYS A 89 11.89 9.46 -10.63
CA LYS A 89 11.40 9.10 -11.97
C LYS A 89 11.98 7.77 -12.47
N GLU A 90 13.27 7.53 -12.23
CA GLU A 90 13.89 6.24 -12.56
C GLU A 90 13.21 5.08 -11.82
N LEU A 91 12.99 5.24 -10.51
CA LEU A 91 12.32 4.24 -9.68
C LEU A 91 10.88 3.98 -10.14
N ASP A 92 10.12 5.03 -10.49
CA ASP A 92 8.78 4.90 -11.08
C ASP A 92 8.80 4.10 -12.40
N GLY A 93 9.77 4.41 -13.28
CA GLY A 93 9.99 3.67 -14.52
C GLY A 93 10.34 2.19 -14.28
N MET A 94 11.12 1.89 -13.24
CA MET A 94 11.43 0.51 -12.83
C MET A 94 10.17 -0.21 -12.32
N VAL A 95 9.39 0.40 -11.43
CA VAL A 95 8.13 -0.18 -10.94
C VAL A 95 7.18 -0.47 -12.11
N GLN A 96 7.06 0.47 -13.04
CA GLN A 96 6.25 0.31 -14.25
C GLN A 96 6.71 -0.88 -15.10
N ALA A 97 8.02 -1.10 -15.24
CA ALA A 97 8.59 -2.23 -15.97
C ALA A 97 8.40 -3.57 -15.25
N TYR A 98 8.45 -3.59 -13.91
CA TYR A 98 8.28 -4.80 -13.11
C TYR A 98 6.81 -5.23 -13.01
N LEU A 99 5.87 -4.28 -13.06
CA LEU A 99 4.42 -4.54 -13.09
C LEU A 99 3.95 -4.97 -14.49
N SER A 100 4.28 -6.22 -14.85
CA SER A 100 3.91 -6.81 -16.15
C SER A 100 2.40 -7.07 -16.31
N ASN A 101 1.67 -7.20 -15.21
CA ASN A 101 0.21 -7.33 -15.21
C ASN A 101 -0.45 -5.97 -15.50
N HIS A 102 -1.15 -5.89 -16.63
CA HIS A 102 -1.76 -4.66 -17.11
C HIS A 102 -2.87 -4.13 -16.18
N VAL A 103 -3.57 -5.01 -15.46
CA VAL A 103 -4.59 -4.61 -14.47
C VAL A 103 -3.92 -3.96 -13.26
N ALA A 104 -2.92 -4.63 -12.69
CA ALA A 104 -2.15 -4.10 -11.56
C ALA A 104 -1.44 -2.79 -11.91
N ASN A 105 -0.88 -2.72 -13.12
CA ASN A 105 -0.22 -1.53 -13.65
C ASN A 105 -1.19 -0.33 -13.76
N ARG A 106 -2.35 -0.54 -14.38
CA ARG A 106 -3.40 0.47 -14.52
C ARG A 106 -3.94 0.93 -13.16
N ALA A 107 -4.10 0.01 -12.21
CA ALA A 107 -4.50 0.32 -10.85
C ALA A 107 -3.44 1.17 -10.14
N SER A 108 -2.15 0.80 -10.26
CA SER A 108 -1.01 1.54 -9.69
C SER A 108 -0.99 3.00 -10.17
N ILE A 109 -1.07 3.24 -11.49
CA ILE A 109 -1.07 4.59 -12.07
C ILE A 109 -2.27 5.40 -11.57
N ARG A 110 -3.47 4.81 -11.53
CA ARG A 110 -4.69 5.51 -11.08
C ARG A 110 -4.60 5.89 -9.60
N GLN A 111 -4.21 4.95 -8.75
CA GLN A 111 -4.12 5.18 -7.30
C GLN A 111 -2.98 6.16 -6.97
N GLY A 112 -1.83 6.07 -7.66
CA GLY A 112 -0.72 7.01 -7.51
C GLY A 112 -1.11 8.45 -7.88
N ASN A 113 -1.79 8.65 -9.02
CA ASN A 113 -2.29 9.97 -9.40
C ASN A 113 -3.32 10.51 -8.42
N SER A 114 -4.24 9.67 -7.95
CA SER A 114 -5.24 10.06 -6.94
C SER A 114 -4.59 10.42 -5.62
N LEU A 115 -3.55 9.68 -5.20
CA LEU A 115 -2.76 9.95 -4.01
C LEU A 115 -2.03 11.29 -4.13
N LEU A 116 -1.38 11.60 -5.26
CA LEU A 116 -0.71 12.88 -5.49
C LEU A 116 -1.69 14.05 -5.46
N ASP A 117 -2.78 13.95 -6.21
CA ASP A 117 -3.83 14.97 -6.26
C ASP A 117 -4.46 15.21 -4.88
N THR A 118 -4.74 14.12 -4.15
CA THR A 118 -5.25 14.18 -2.77
C THR A 118 -4.22 14.76 -1.83
N ALA A 119 -2.95 14.36 -1.88
CA ALA A 119 -1.91 14.91 -1.02
C ALA A 119 -1.82 16.44 -1.21
N CYS A 120 -1.83 16.92 -2.45
CA CYS A 120 -1.86 18.35 -2.75
C CYS A 120 -3.09 19.08 -2.17
N LYS A 121 -4.25 18.41 -2.09
CA LYS A 121 -5.52 18.98 -1.59
C LYS A 121 -5.70 18.84 -0.07
N THR A 122 -5.35 17.69 0.50
CA THR A 122 -5.70 17.23 1.86
C THR A 122 -4.67 17.61 2.90
N PHE A 123 -3.43 17.88 2.53
CA PHE A 123 -2.55 18.67 3.41
C PHE A 123 -3.06 20.13 3.59
N GLY A 124 -4.28 20.42 3.11
CA GLY A 124 -5.23 21.47 3.52
C GLY A 124 -6.49 21.02 4.32
N LYS A 125 -6.38 20.01 5.22
CA LYS A 125 -7.27 19.59 6.35
C LYS A 125 -8.46 18.60 6.17
N GLN A 126 -8.56 17.73 7.21
CA GLN A 126 -9.72 17.05 7.87
C GLN A 126 -10.03 15.54 7.59
N GLU A 127 -10.54 14.86 8.64
CA GLU A 127 -10.52 13.42 9.02
C GLU A 127 -11.88 12.65 8.91
N MET A 128 -11.87 11.29 8.98
CA MET A 128 -12.57 10.40 9.98
C MET A 128 -12.95 8.96 9.48
N LYS A 129 -13.17 8.08 10.48
CA LYS A 129 -12.96 6.61 10.59
C LYS A 129 -14.16 5.65 10.32
N ASN A 130 -13.88 4.33 10.37
CA ASN A 130 -14.79 3.21 10.72
C ASN A 130 -14.07 2.01 11.41
N LEU A 131 -14.78 1.15 12.16
CA LEU A 131 -14.21 0.24 13.21
C LEU A 131 -14.26 -1.29 12.97
N GLN A 132 -14.87 -1.82 11.90
CA GLN A 132 -15.00 -3.29 11.73
C GLN A 132 -13.77 -3.97 11.11
N ALA A 133 -13.02 -3.26 10.26
CA ALA A 133 -11.73 -3.72 9.75
C ALA A 133 -10.67 -3.89 10.86
N GLN A 134 -10.88 -3.22 12.00
CA GLN A 134 -9.92 -3.13 13.11
C GLN A 134 -9.58 -4.50 13.73
N SER A 135 -10.57 -5.40 13.84
CA SER A 135 -10.35 -6.72 14.47
C SER A 135 -9.45 -7.63 13.62
N LEU A 136 -9.69 -7.66 12.31
CA LEU A 136 -8.86 -8.43 11.38
C LEU A 136 -7.46 -7.82 11.25
N GLN A 137 -7.37 -6.49 11.19
CA GLN A 137 -6.08 -5.78 11.20
C GLN A 137 -5.25 -6.11 12.45
N PHE A 138 -5.89 -6.18 13.62
CA PHE A 138 -5.22 -6.55 14.86
C PHE A 138 -4.64 -7.96 14.81
N GLU A 139 -5.39 -8.95 14.31
CA GLU A 139 -4.87 -10.32 14.13
C GLU A 139 -3.68 -10.37 13.15
N MET A 140 -3.74 -9.58 12.07
CA MET A 140 -2.71 -9.56 11.04
C MET A 140 -1.45 -8.77 11.41
N GLN A 141 -1.53 -7.89 12.42
CA GLN A 141 -0.47 -6.93 12.77
C GLN A 141 0.88 -7.62 13.03
N LYS A 142 0.87 -8.71 13.82
CA LYS A 142 2.11 -9.43 14.15
C LYS A 142 2.78 -10.00 12.89
N THR A 143 2.01 -10.67 12.05
CA THR A 143 2.54 -11.28 10.81
C THR A 143 2.97 -10.21 9.80
N ALA A 144 2.22 -9.11 9.69
CA ALA A 144 2.62 -7.98 8.85
C ALA A 144 3.98 -7.41 9.28
N GLU A 145 4.22 -7.28 10.59
CA GLU A 145 5.50 -6.79 11.12
C GLU A 145 6.65 -7.78 10.89
N GLU A 146 6.40 -9.09 11.04
CA GLU A 146 7.39 -10.13 10.72
C GLU A 146 7.77 -10.12 9.24
N ILE A 147 6.77 -9.99 8.36
CA ILE A 147 6.97 -9.88 6.91
C ILE A 147 7.72 -8.58 6.58
N ARG A 148 7.36 -7.43 7.18
CA ARG A 148 8.06 -6.15 6.99
C ARG A 148 9.53 -6.27 7.33
N LYS A 149 9.86 -6.80 8.52
CA LYS A 149 11.25 -7.01 8.97
C LYS A 149 12.04 -7.92 8.04
N LYS A 150 11.40 -8.97 7.52
CA LYS A 150 12.04 -9.90 6.59
C LYS A 150 12.50 -9.22 5.30
N PHE A 151 11.76 -8.24 4.80
CA PHE A 151 12.05 -7.55 3.53
C PHE A 151 12.57 -6.12 3.71
N GLU A 152 12.86 -5.71 4.95
CA GLU A 152 13.24 -4.33 5.29
C GLU A 152 14.50 -3.85 4.55
N MET A 153 15.46 -4.75 4.34
CA MET A 153 16.74 -4.47 3.69
C MET A 153 16.80 -4.89 2.21
N THR A 154 15.69 -5.37 1.64
CA THR A 154 15.64 -5.80 0.23
C THR A 154 15.87 -4.60 -0.69
N THR A 155 16.74 -4.75 -1.70
CA THR A 155 17.00 -3.69 -2.69
C THR A 155 15.93 -3.70 -3.79
N VAL A 156 15.92 -2.67 -4.63
CA VAL A 156 14.96 -2.59 -5.75
C VAL A 156 15.27 -3.64 -6.83
N GLU A 157 16.53 -4.05 -6.98
CA GLU A 157 16.95 -5.10 -7.91
C GLU A 157 16.48 -6.48 -7.46
N GLU A 158 16.38 -6.70 -6.15
CA GLU A 158 15.91 -7.94 -5.53
C GLU A 158 14.37 -7.97 -5.33
N ALA A 159 13.67 -6.90 -5.73
CA ALA A 159 12.22 -6.79 -5.61
C ALA A 159 11.54 -7.87 -6.45
N THR A 160 10.68 -8.68 -5.83
CA THR A 160 10.05 -9.84 -6.50
C THR A 160 8.57 -9.99 -6.16
N THR A 161 7.81 -10.51 -7.11
CA THR A 161 6.43 -10.96 -6.89
C THR A 161 6.48 -12.36 -6.29
N THR A 162 6.14 -12.51 -5.01
CA THR A 162 6.18 -13.81 -4.31
C THR A 162 4.91 -14.63 -4.46
N ALA A 163 3.86 -14.05 -5.04
CA ALA A 163 2.57 -14.72 -5.27
C ALA A 163 2.10 -14.58 -6.73
N PRO A 164 2.73 -15.30 -7.69
CA PRO A 164 2.35 -15.22 -9.10
C PRO A 164 0.88 -15.56 -9.37
N VAL A 165 0.26 -16.40 -8.53
CA VAL A 165 -1.16 -16.72 -8.60
C VAL A 165 -2.02 -15.49 -8.31
N ALA A 166 -1.64 -14.67 -7.34
CA ALA A 166 -2.37 -13.43 -7.05
C ALA A 166 -2.29 -12.46 -8.24
N ASP A 167 -1.11 -12.38 -8.88
CA ASP A 167 -0.91 -11.56 -10.07
C ASP A 167 -1.76 -12.05 -11.25
N PHE A 168 -1.76 -13.36 -11.53
CA PHE A 168 -2.64 -13.96 -12.53
C PHE A 168 -4.12 -13.68 -12.26
N LEU A 169 -4.57 -13.85 -11.01
CA LEU A 169 -5.96 -13.63 -10.64
C LEU A 169 -6.36 -12.16 -10.79
N GLN A 170 -5.47 -11.24 -10.47
CA GLN A 170 -5.67 -9.82 -10.74
C GLN A 170 -5.76 -9.53 -12.24
N GLY A 171 -4.88 -10.11 -13.06
CA GLY A 171 -4.96 -9.98 -14.53
C GLY A 171 -6.24 -10.58 -15.13
N ALA A 172 -6.73 -11.67 -14.56
CA ALA A 172 -7.97 -12.33 -14.96
C ALA A 172 -9.24 -11.53 -14.58
N HIS A 173 -9.13 -10.47 -13.77
CA HIS A 173 -10.27 -9.65 -13.37
C HIS A 173 -10.96 -8.99 -14.57
N ASP A 174 -10.19 -8.59 -15.60
CA ASP A 174 -10.74 -8.01 -16.82
C ASP A 174 -11.66 -8.99 -17.58
N ASN A 175 -11.51 -10.30 -17.37
CA ASN A 175 -12.31 -11.36 -18.01
C ASN A 175 -13.64 -11.68 -17.29
N LEU A 176 -13.90 -11.08 -16.13
CA LEU A 176 -15.15 -11.32 -15.39
C LEU A 176 -16.36 -10.73 -16.14
N PHE A 177 -17.41 -11.52 -16.29
CA PHE A 177 -18.66 -11.09 -16.94
C PHE A 177 -19.41 -10.00 -16.14
N SER A 178 -19.40 -10.11 -14.80
CA SER A 178 -19.99 -9.13 -13.88
C SER A 178 -18.94 -8.72 -12.86
N LYS A 179 -18.76 -7.41 -12.67
CA LYS A 179 -17.72 -6.82 -11.82
C LYS A 179 -18.32 -5.79 -10.87
N LEU A 180 -17.89 -5.84 -9.62
CA LEU A 180 -18.18 -4.81 -8.60
C LEU A 180 -16.99 -3.87 -8.42
N PHE A 181 -15.77 -4.34 -8.68
CA PHE A 181 -14.54 -3.56 -8.56
C PHE A 181 -13.97 -3.21 -9.95
N TYR A 182 -13.11 -2.20 -10.00
CA TYR A 182 -12.36 -1.82 -11.21
C TYR A 182 -11.02 -2.57 -11.34
N SER A 183 -10.62 -3.25 -10.26
CA SER A 183 -9.35 -3.95 -9.95
C SER A 183 -8.08 -3.14 -10.09
#